data_AF-A0A016T202-F1
#
_entry.id   AF-A0A016T202-F1
#
_cell.length_a   1.000
_cell.length_b   1.000
_cell.length_c   1.000
_cell.angle_alpha   90.00
_cell.angle_beta   90.00
_cell.angle_gamma   90.00
#
_symmetry.space_group_name_H-M   'P 1'
#
loop_
_entity.id
_entity.type
_entity.pdbx_description
1 polymer ?
#
loop_
_entity_poly.entity_id
_entity_poly.type
_entity_poly.pdbx_seq_one_letter_code
_entity_poly.pdbx_strand_id
1 'polypeptide(L)'
;MDLENLASELNGLLVASERVRNLQACYNDVCAEEFMLSEVKDHLAHCRKTEEDLENERKSHAEELRQINQDINQLEDILKSLRSERETKKARLTRRIDELRVAMDQANESIRAADIINIKLEEGDGIPKELLDGPFNPSPVRPPVTSLSFLGNHFPFLPTLTMTPTSKTPAQDMSKMKNCDACGAQIHRNAPTCPICKTRSVSKNPKRARKREE
;
A
#
# COMPACT_ATOMS: atom_id res chain seq x y z
N MET A 1 6.67 -91.70 -24.55
CA MET A 1 6.64 -90.42 -23.80
C MET A 1 6.09 -90.72 -22.44
N ASP A 2 6.77 -90.25 -21.41
CA ASP A 2 6.39 -90.47 -20.02
C ASP A 2 5.31 -89.46 -19.61
N LEU A 3 4.16 -89.94 -19.14
CA LEU A 3 3.00 -89.10 -18.80
C LEU A 3 3.31 -88.12 -17.65
N GLU A 4 4.20 -88.51 -16.74
CA GLU A 4 4.64 -87.68 -15.62
C GLU A 4 5.46 -86.47 -16.09
N ASN A 5 6.31 -86.64 -17.11
CA ASN A 5 7.09 -85.54 -17.69
C ASN A 5 6.18 -84.51 -18.37
N LEU A 6 5.18 -84.96 -19.13
CA LEU A 6 4.22 -84.06 -19.77
C LEU A 6 3.38 -83.29 -18.75
N ALA A 7 2.97 -83.93 -17.65
CA ALA A 7 2.25 -83.28 -16.56
C ALA A 7 3.11 -82.20 -15.88
N SER A 8 4.39 -82.47 -15.64
CA SER A 8 5.35 -81.50 -15.10
C SER A 8 5.55 -80.30 -16.03
N GLU A 9 5.70 -80.54 -17.34
CA GLU A 9 5.82 -79.47 -18.34
C GLU A 9 4.57 -78.59 -18.40
N LEU A 10 3.38 -79.19 -18.40
CA LEU A 10 2.11 -78.45 -18.42
C LEU A 10 1.92 -77.60 -17.16
N ASN A 11 2.31 -78.13 -15.99
CA ASN A 11 2.30 -77.37 -14.75
C ASN A 11 3.30 -76.19 -14.78
N GLY A 12 4.49 -76.41 -15.34
CA GLY A 12 5.47 -75.34 -15.57
C GLY A 12 4.95 -74.24 -16.48
N LEU A 13 4.27 -74.59 -17.58
CA LEU A 13 3.63 -73.64 -18.49
C LEU A 13 2.50 -72.86 -17.81
N LEU A 14 1.69 -73.50 -16.96
CA LEU A 14 0.63 -72.83 -16.21
C LEU A 14 1.20 -71.78 -15.25
N VAL A 15 2.23 -72.15 -14.48
CA VAL A 15 2.94 -71.22 -13.57
C VAL A 15 3.59 -70.08 -14.34
N ALA A 16 4.23 -70.36 -15.48
CA ALA A 16 4.82 -69.32 -16.32
C ALA A 16 3.74 -68.36 -16.87
N SER A 17 2.61 -68.88 -17.32
CA SER A 17 1.48 -68.09 -17.81
C SER A 17 0.90 -67.18 -16.73
N GLU A 18 0.75 -67.68 -15.50
CA GLU A 18 0.31 -66.88 -14.36
C GLU A 18 1.31 -65.77 -14.01
N ARG A 19 2.61 -66.08 -13.97
CA ARG A 19 3.66 -65.08 -13.73
C ARG A 19 3.68 -63.99 -14.79
N VAL A 20 3.47 -64.34 -16.06
CA VAL A 20 3.38 -63.36 -17.16
C VAL A 20 2.16 -62.46 -16.98
N ARG A 21 1.00 -63.00 -16.61
CA ARG A 21 -0.19 -62.19 -16.32
C ARG A 21 0.04 -61.22 -15.17
N ASN A 22 0.65 -61.70 -14.08
CA ASN A 22 0.96 -60.85 -12.92
C ASN A 22 1.97 -59.74 -13.28
N LEU A 23 3.00 -60.07 -14.06
CA LEU A 23 3.96 -59.09 -14.56
C LEU A 23 3.26 -58.03 -15.44
N GLN A 24 2.35 -58.45 -16.31
CA GLN A 24 1.59 -57.54 -17.15
C GLN A 24 0.68 -56.61 -16.33
N ALA A 25 0.05 -57.11 -15.28
CA ALA A 25 -0.72 -56.29 -14.34
C ALA A 25 0.17 -55.25 -13.66
N CYS A 26 1.30 -55.68 -13.06
CA CYS A 26 2.26 -54.77 -12.45
C CYS A 26 2.80 -53.71 -13.43
N TYR A 27 3.05 -54.10 -14.69
CA TYR A 27 3.50 -53.15 -15.72
C TYR A 27 2.45 -52.07 -15.99
N ASN A 28 1.17 -52.47 -16.13
CA ASN A 28 0.08 -51.53 -16.34
C ASN A 28 -0.08 -50.56 -15.15
N ASP A 29 0.05 -51.06 -13.92
CA ASP A 29 -0.01 -50.23 -12.72
C ASP A 29 1.12 -49.20 -12.69
N VAL A 30 2.35 -49.60 -13.03
CA VAL A 30 3.50 -48.70 -13.13
C VAL A 30 3.26 -47.63 -14.20
N CYS A 31 2.72 -47.98 -15.36
CA CYS A 31 2.39 -47.01 -16.40
C CYS A 31 1.31 -46.00 -15.95
N ALA A 32 0.31 -46.44 -15.18
CA ALA A 32 -0.69 -45.54 -14.63
C ALA A 32 -0.07 -44.56 -13.62
N GLU A 33 0.78 -45.05 -12.72
CA GLU A 33 1.51 -44.20 -11.76
C GLU A 33 2.46 -43.23 -12.45
N GLU A 34 3.16 -43.65 -13.52
CA GLU A 34 4.00 -42.78 -14.33
C GLU A 34 3.20 -41.63 -14.95
N PHE A 35 2.01 -41.93 -15.48
CA PHE A 35 1.11 -40.92 -16.04
C PHE A 35 0.68 -39.90 -14.98
N MET A 36 0.23 -40.37 -13.81
CA MET A 36 -0.16 -39.50 -12.69
C MET A 36 1.01 -38.62 -12.22
N LEU A 37 2.22 -39.19 -12.15
CA LEU A 37 3.42 -38.43 -11.82
C LEU A 37 3.73 -37.35 -12.87
N SER A 38 3.47 -37.61 -14.15
CA SER A 38 3.61 -36.61 -15.21
C SER A 38 2.63 -35.45 -15.01
N GLU A 39 1.35 -35.74 -14.74
CA GLU A 39 0.37 -34.69 -14.48
C GLU A 39 0.77 -33.83 -13.27
N VAL A 40 1.23 -34.45 -12.18
CA VAL A 40 1.68 -33.70 -10.98
C VAL A 40 2.88 -32.80 -11.31
N LYS A 41 3.82 -33.27 -12.14
CA LYS A 41 4.97 -32.45 -12.58
C LYS A 41 4.52 -31.23 -13.36
N ASP A 42 3.53 -31.38 -14.24
CA ASP A 42 2.98 -30.28 -15.04
C ASP A 42 2.26 -29.26 -14.15
N HIS A 43 1.46 -29.73 -13.19
CA HIS A 43 0.82 -28.84 -12.21
C HIS A 43 1.85 -28.09 -11.36
N LEU A 44 2.91 -28.76 -10.90
CA LEU A 44 4.00 -28.10 -10.17
C LEU A 44 4.72 -27.06 -11.02
N ALA A 45 4.92 -27.33 -12.32
CA ALA A 45 5.49 -26.35 -13.24
C ALA A 45 4.59 -25.12 -13.41
N HIS A 46 3.27 -25.33 -13.49
CA HIS A 46 2.31 -24.22 -13.53
C HIS A 46 2.33 -23.40 -12.25
N CYS A 47 2.33 -24.04 -11.07
CA CYS A 47 2.43 -23.34 -9.79
C CYS A 47 3.70 -22.49 -9.70
N ARG A 48 4.86 -23.05 -10.08
CA ARG A 48 6.13 -22.29 -10.09
C ARG A 48 6.08 -21.08 -11.00
N LYS A 49 5.46 -21.21 -12.18
CA LYS A 49 5.28 -20.08 -13.10
C LYS A 49 4.40 -19.00 -12.48
N THR A 50 3.27 -19.36 -11.89
CA THR A 50 2.39 -18.41 -11.21
C THR A 50 3.09 -17.71 -10.04
N GLU A 51 3.90 -18.42 -9.27
CA GLU A 51 4.72 -17.83 -8.21
C GLU A 51 5.71 -16.79 -8.75
N GLU A 52 6.37 -17.08 -9.87
CA GLU A 52 7.27 -16.15 -10.55
C GLU A 52 6.53 -14.91 -11.06
N ASP A 53 5.38 -15.10 -11.72
CA ASP A 53 4.55 -14.01 -12.23
C ASP A 53 4.11 -13.08 -11.09
N LEU A 54 3.64 -13.64 -9.96
CA LEU A 54 3.25 -12.88 -8.77
C LEU A 54 4.42 -12.12 -8.13
N GLU A 55 5.61 -12.72 -8.08
CA GLU A 55 6.80 -12.04 -7.55
C GLU A 55 7.24 -10.89 -8.45
N ASN A 56 7.07 -11.02 -9.78
CA ASN A 56 7.32 -9.95 -10.73
C ASN A 56 6.32 -8.80 -10.56
N GLU A 57 5.02 -9.10 -10.40
CA GLU A 57 3.99 -8.10 -10.10
C GLU A 57 4.30 -7.38 -8.77
N ARG A 58 4.67 -8.12 -7.72
CA ARG A 58 5.05 -7.55 -6.42
C ARG A 58 6.24 -6.58 -6.54
N LYS A 59 7.25 -6.92 -7.34
CA LYS A 59 8.39 -6.04 -7.62
C LYS A 59 7.97 -4.79 -8.40
N SER A 60 7.11 -4.93 -9.40
CA SER A 60 6.56 -3.80 -10.18
C SER A 60 5.85 -2.81 -9.26
N HIS A 61 4.94 -3.29 -8.42
CA HIS A 61 4.23 -2.43 -7.46
C HIS A 61 5.16 -1.78 -6.44
N ALA A 62 6.22 -2.47 -6.01
CA ALA A 62 7.22 -1.88 -5.11
C ALA A 62 7.94 -0.69 -5.77
N GLU A 63 8.19 -0.74 -7.08
CA GLU A 63 8.81 0.35 -7.82
C GLU A 63 7.84 1.51 -8.06
N GLU A 64 6.58 1.23 -8.40
CA GLU A 64 5.52 2.25 -8.49
C GLU A 64 5.38 3.03 -7.18
N LEU A 65 5.39 2.33 -6.04
CA LEU A 65 5.34 2.97 -4.72
C LEU A 65 6.58 3.83 -4.44
N ARG A 66 7.77 3.42 -4.91
CA ARG A 66 8.97 4.26 -4.80
C ARG A 66 8.86 5.51 -5.64
N GLN A 67 8.34 5.40 -6.86
CA GLN A 67 8.13 6.55 -7.74
C GLN A 67 7.14 7.54 -7.13
N ILE A 68 6.00 7.06 -6.63
CA ILE A 68 5.00 7.90 -5.96
C ILE A 68 5.63 8.65 -4.77
N ASN A 69 6.43 7.97 -3.95
CA ASN A 69 7.11 8.61 -2.83
C ASN A 69 8.13 9.66 -3.31
N GLN A 70 8.85 9.39 -4.41
CA GLN A 70 9.76 10.36 -5.01
C GLN A 70 9.00 11.59 -5.51
N ASP A 71 7.88 11.39 -6.21
CA ASP A 71 7.06 12.47 -6.76
C ASP A 71 6.43 13.32 -5.64
N ILE A 72 5.99 12.70 -4.53
CA ILE A 72 5.52 13.43 -3.34
C ILE A 72 6.61 14.37 -2.83
N ASN A 73 7.84 13.87 -2.64
CA ASN A 73 8.95 14.68 -2.16
C ASN A 73 9.27 15.83 -3.14
N GLN A 74 9.26 15.55 -4.45
CA GLN A 74 9.48 16.58 -5.47
C GLN A 74 8.41 17.67 -5.43
N LEU A 75 7.14 17.29 -5.30
CA LEU A 75 6.03 18.24 -5.19
C LEU A 75 6.11 19.06 -3.89
N GLU A 76 6.51 18.45 -2.78
CA GLU A 76 6.73 19.16 -1.52
C GLU A 76 7.83 20.23 -1.64
N ASP A 77 8.92 19.91 -2.33
CA ASP A 77 10.02 20.84 -2.60
C ASP A 77 9.58 21.99 -3.52
N ILE A 78 8.84 21.69 -4.60
CA ILE A 78 8.28 22.71 -5.49
C ILE A 78 7.35 23.64 -4.72
N LEU A 79 6.44 23.10 -3.91
CA LEU A 79 5.52 23.89 -3.10
C LEU A 79 6.26 24.76 -2.08
N LYS A 80 7.33 24.24 -1.47
CA LYS A 80 8.17 25.01 -0.54
C LYS A 80 8.89 26.15 -1.26
N SER A 81 9.44 25.90 -2.44
CA SER A 81 10.06 26.92 -3.29
C SER A 81 9.07 28.03 -3.65
N LEU A 82 7.89 27.66 -4.19
CA LEU A 82 6.84 28.62 -4.56
C LEU A 82 6.34 29.44 -3.36
N ARG A 83 6.20 28.82 -2.18
CA ARG A 83 5.86 29.55 -0.95
C ARG A 83 6.93 30.58 -0.59
N SER A 84 8.21 30.21 -0.67
CA SER A 84 9.32 31.12 -0.37
C SER A 84 9.43 32.28 -1.37
N GLU A 85 9.18 32.00 -2.65
CA GLU A 85 9.19 33.02 -3.70
C GLU A 85 8.02 34.00 -3.53
N ARG A 86 6.82 33.48 -3.23
CA ARG A 86 5.63 34.30 -2.91
C ARG A 86 5.90 35.21 -1.73
N GLU A 87 6.48 34.69 -0.65
CA GLU A 87 6.78 35.48 0.55
C GLU A 87 7.80 36.58 0.25
N THR A 88 8.83 36.26 -0.54
CA THR A 88 9.83 37.24 -0.99
C THR A 88 9.20 38.35 -1.84
N LYS A 89 8.32 37.99 -2.77
CA LYS A 89 7.58 38.95 -3.62
C LYS A 89 6.62 39.82 -2.78
N LYS A 90 5.92 39.22 -1.81
CA LYS A 90 5.02 39.93 -0.88
C LYS A 90 5.78 40.94 -0.03
N ALA A 91 6.91 40.55 0.55
CA ALA A 91 7.78 41.44 1.32
C ALA A 91 8.28 42.62 0.47
N ARG A 92 8.71 42.35 -0.77
CA ARG A 92 9.16 43.39 -1.70
C ARG A 92 8.04 44.37 -2.07
N LEU A 93 6.83 43.88 -2.33
CA LEU A 93 5.68 44.74 -2.65
C LEU A 93 5.30 45.61 -1.45
N THR A 94 5.22 45.02 -0.25
CA THR A 94 4.92 45.75 0.99
C THR A 94 5.90 46.90 1.20
N ARG A 95 7.20 46.64 1.04
CA ARG A 95 8.23 47.68 1.13
C ARG A 95 8.04 48.80 0.10
N ARG A 96 7.68 48.48 -1.15
CA ARG A 96 7.41 49.50 -2.18
C ARG A 96 6.17 50.35 -1.88
N ILE A 97 5.14 49.74 -1.28
CA ILE A 97 3.93 50.46 -0.84
C ILE A 97 4.31 51.44 0.27
N ASP A 98 5.10 51.02 1.25
CA ASP A 98 5.51 51.89 2.35
C ASP A 98 6.42 53.03 1.87
N GLU A 99 7.36 52.74 0.94
CA GLU A 99 8.18 53.77 0.27
C GLU A 99 7.31 54.80 -0.48
N LEU A 100 6.27 54.34 -1.18
CA LEU A 100 5.33 55.22 -1.90
C LEU A 100 4.52 56.10 -0.94
N ARG A 101 4.03 55.55 0.18
CA ARG A 101 3.32 56.31 1.22
C ARG A 101 4.17 57.45 1.75
N VAL A 102 5.41 57.15 2.14
CA VAL A 102 6.34 58.17 2.66
C VAL A 102 6.61 59.25 1.62
N ALA A 103 6.84 58.88 0.35
CA ALA A 103 7.06 59.85 -0.72
C ALA A 103 5.81 60.72 -0.99
N MET A 104 4.62 60.13 -0.91
CA MET A 104 3.35 60.84 -1.05
C MET A 104 3.15 61.85 0.09
N ASP A 105 3.44 61.46 1.33
CA ASP A 105 3.36 62.36 2.49
C ASP A 105 4.34 63.53 2.36
N GLN A 106 5.58 63.28 1.91
CA GLN A 106 6.58 64.32 1.65
C GLN A 106 6.15 65.27 0.52
N ALA A 107 5.55 64.75 -0.55
CA ALA A 107 5.02 65.57 -1.64
C ALA A 107 3.85 66.43 -1.17
N ASN A 108 2.91 65.86 -0.41
CA ASN A 108 1.80 66.58 0.19
C ASN A 108 2.29 67.67 1.16
N GLU A 109 3.33 67.42 1.96
CA GLU A 109 3.99 68.44 2.80
C GLU A 109 4.55 69.59 1.96
N SER A 110 5.26 69.27 0.88
CA SER A 110 5.89 70.27 0.00
C SER A 110 4.85 71.14 -0.70
N ILE A 111 3.73 70.56 -1.13
CA ILE A 111 2.59 71.30 -1.73
C ILE A 111 2.00 72.29 -0.72
N ARG A 112 1.81 71.85 0.54
CA ARG A 112 1.31 72.73 1.61
C ARG A 112 2.30 73.85 1.92
N ALA A 113 3.59 73.56 1.99
CA ALA A 113 4.63 74.56 2.22
C ALA A 113 4.75 75.59 1.10
N ALA A 114 4.36 75.22 -0.13
CA ALA A 114 4.37 76.10 -1.30
C ALA A 114 3.06 76.90 -1.50
N ASP A 115 2.10 76.82 -0.56
CA ASP A 115 0.77 77.45 -0.66
C ASP A 115 0.02 77.13 -1.97
N ILE A 116 0.27 75.94 -2.54
CA ILE A 116 -0.41 75.48 -3.74
C ILE A 116 -1.79 74.95 -3.32
N ILE A 117 -2.79 75.84 -3.35
CA ILE A 117 -4.18 75.51 -3.04
C ILE A 117 -4.72 74.56 -4.11
N ASN A 118 -5.38 73.48 -3.68
CA ASN A 118 -6.22 72.55 -4.46
C ASN A 118 -5.59 71.25 -5.02
N ILE A 119 -4.44 70.79 -4.52
CA ILE A 119 -3.89 69.46 -4.86
C ILE A 119 -3.56 68.70 -3.57
N LYS A 120 -4.22 67.56 -3.35
CA LYS A 120 -3.85 66.58 -2.33
C LYS A 120 -3.74 65.23 -3.02
N LEU A 121 -2.58 64.59 -2.93
CA LEU A 121 -2.39 63.23 -3.40
C LEU A 121 -3.02 62.30 -2.37
N GLU A 122 -4.09 61.60 -2.74
CA GLU A 122 -4.72 60.59 -1.90
C GLU A 122 -4.30 59.18 -2.34
N GLU A 123 -4.21 58.26 -1.38
CA GLU A 123 -4.16 56.83 -1.67
C GLU A 123 -5.49 56.45 -2.37
N GLY A 124 -5.46 56.24 -3.68
CA GLY A 124 -6.61 55.61 -4.36
C GLY A 124 -6.83 54.18 -3.87
N ASP A 125 -8.01 53.60 -4.15
CA ASP A 125 -8.43 52.22 -3.82
C ASP A 125 -7.61 51.11 -4.54
N GLY A 126 -6.31 51.33 -4.76
CA GLY A 126 -5.56 50.75 -5.88
C GLY A 126 -4.66 49.56 -5.56
N ILE A 127 -4.67 49.00 -4.35
CA ILE A 127 -3.96 47.73 -4.11
C ILE A 127 -4.83 46.83 -3.25
N PRO A 128 -5.59 45.90 -3.84
CA PRO A 128 -6.38 44.94 -3.09
C PRO A 128 -5.48 44.22 -2.08
N LYS A 129 -5.76 44.37 -0.78
CA LYS A 129 -5.16 43.53 0.28
C LYS A 129 -5.36 42.04 -0.02
N GLU A 130 -6.41 41.70 -0.76
CA GLU A 130 -6.70 40.37 -1.28
C GLU A 130 -5.60 39.79 -2.19
N LEU A 131 -4.80 40.61 -2.87
CA LEU A 131 -3.65 40.13 -3.65
C LEU A 131 -2.46 39.72 -2.78
N LEU A 132 -2.37 40.28 -1.56
CA LEU A 132 -1.34 39.93 -0.57
C LEU A 132 -1.72 38.66 0.21
N ASP A 133 -3.01 38.45 0.45
CA ASP A 133 -3.56 37.33 1.21
C ASP A 133 -4.17 36.32 0.24
N GLY A 134 -3.35 35.72 -0.60
CA GLY A 134 -3.82 34.76 -1.60
C GLY A 134 -4.64 33.61 -1.00
N PRO A 135 -5.52 32.95 -1.80
CA PRO A 135 -6.53 31.97 -1.37
C PRO A 135 -5.97 30.67 -0.76
N PHE A 136 -4.66 30.56 -0.59
CA PHE A 136 -3.98 29.43 0.06
C PHE A 136 -3.63 29.74 1.52
N ASN A 137 -4.51 30.44 2.23
CA ASN A 137 -4.61 30.19 3.65
C ASN A 137 -5.26 28.80 3.75
N PRO A 138 -4.61 27.78 4.34
CA PRO A 138 -5.28 26.51 4.56
C PRO A 138 -6.35 26.76 5.61
N SER A 139 -7.53 27.23 5.18
CA SER A 139 -8.73 26.83 5.89
C SER A 139 -8.70 25.30 5.92
N PRO A 140 -9.13 24.65 7.01
CA PRO A 140 -9.20 23.20 7.07
C PRO A 140 -10.33 22.75 6.13
N VAL A 141 -10.06 22.74 4.82
CA VAL A 141 -10.94 22.15 3.82
C VAL A 141 -10.86 20.66 4.07
N ARG A 142 -11.82 20.14 4.83
CA ARG A 142 -12.14 18.71 4.81
C ARG A 142 -12.43 18.34 3.35
N PRO A 143 -11.79 17.31 2.78
CA PRO A 143 -12.13 16.87 1.44
C PRO A 143 -13.61 16.41 1.43
N PRO A 144 -14.44 16.89 0.49
CA PRO A 144 -15.77 16.32 0.29
C PRO A 144 -15.58 14.96 -0.39
N VAL A 145 -15.45 13.91 0.41
CA VAL A 145 -15.62 12.53 -0.07
C VAL A 145 -17.12 12.28 -0.28
N THR A 146 -17.68 12.91 -1.30
CA THR A 146 -19.04 12.61 -1.77
C THR A 146 -18.99 11.35 -2.63
N SER A 147 -19.25 10.23 -1.97
CA SER A 147 -20.11 9.15 -2.47
C SER A 147 -19.79 8.57 -3.87
N LEU A 148 -18.74 7.76 -3.95
CA LEU A 148 -18.74 6.57 -4.80
C LEU A 148 -19.10 5.35 -3.93
N SER A 149 -20.33 5.33 -3.46
CA SER A 149 -20.93 4.22 -2.69
C SER A 149 -22.01 3.54 -3.51
N PHE A 150 -21.67 3.06 -4.72
CA PHE A 150 -22.62 2.30 -5.53
C PHE A 150 -22.14 0.95 -6.06
N LEU A 151 -20.93 0.49 -5.72
CA LEU A 151 -20.53 -0.89 -6.00
C LEU A 151 -19.77 -1.49 -4.80
N GLY A 152 -20.50 -2.26 -4.01
CA GLY A 152 -20.07 -3.60 -3.56
C GLY A 152 -18.92 -3.71 -2.56
N ASN A 153 -19.26 -3.70 -1.27
CA ASN A 153 -18.90 -4.65 -0.22
C ASN A 153 -17.84 -5.76 -0.46
N HIS A 154 -16.60 -5.43 -0.81
CA HIS A 154 -15.48 -6.36 -0.64
C HIS A 154 -14.22 -5.57 -0.31
N PHE A 155 -13.90 -5.44 0.98
CA PHE A 155 -12.57 -5.21 1.58
C PHE A 155 -12.78 -4.47 2.92
N PRO A 156 -12.75 -5.18 4.07
CA PRO A 156 -12.51 -4.50 5.34
C PRO A 156 -11.02 -4.14 5.36
N PHE A 157 -10.66 -3.00 5.96
CA PHE A 157 -9.29 -2.48 6.14
C PHE A 157 -8.79 -1.48 5.07
N LEU A 158 -9.27 -0.24 5.21
CA LEU A 158 -8.46 0.95 4.95
C LEU A 158 -8.61 1.88 6.16
N PRO A 159 -7.53 2.27 6.86
CA PRO A 159 -7.61 3.24 7.94
C PRO A 159 -7.67 4.66 7.37
N THR A 160 -8.68 5.42 7.79
CA THR A 160 -8.84 6.85 7.53
C THR A 160 -7.63 7.63 8.06
N LEU A 161 -6.83 8.19 7.15
CA LEU A 161 -5.75 9.11 7.50
C LEU A 161 -6.35 10.41 8.04
N THR A 162 -6.19 10.64 9.35
CA THR A 162 -6.54 11.89 10.01
C THR A 162 -5.24 12.63 10.27
N MET A 163 -4.96 13.69 9.52
CA MET A 163 -3.76 14.51 9.68
C MET A 163 -4.01 15.60 10.73
N THR A 164 -3.25 15.58 11.82
CA THR A 164 -3.11 16.68 12.78
C THR A 164 -1.77 17.39 12.54
N PRO A 165 -1.70 18.73 12.51
CA PRO A 165 -0.44 19.44 12.32
C PRO A 165 0.20 19.71 13.67
N THR A 166 1.25 18.95 14.02
CA THR A 166 2.21 19.40 15.03
C THR A 166 3.62 19.01 14.59
N SER A 167 4.39 20.06 14.30
CA SER A 167 5.84 20.07 14.18
C SER A 167 6.51 19.43 15.39
N LYS A 168 7.47 18.51 15.14
CA LYS A 168 8.76 18.32 15.84
C LYS A 168 9.40 17.00 15.41
N THR A 169 10.61 17.11 14.82
CA THR A 169 11.78 16.20 14.83
C THR A 169 11.59 14.66 14.77
N PRO A 170 12.41 13.94 13.95
CA PRO A 170 12.32 12.49 13.83
C PRO A 170 12.98 11.81 15.03
N ALA A 171 12.23 11.62 16.12
CA ALA A 171 12.55 10.63 17.13
C ALA A 171 12.03 9.27 16.66
N GLN A 172 12.92 8.30 16.58
CA GLN A 172 12.68 6.89 16.33
C GLN A 172 11.37 6.42 16.96
N ASP A 173 10.40 5.93 16.17
CA ASP A 173 9.16 5.31 16.67
C ASP A 173 9.47 3.90 17.21
N MET A 174 10.27 3.86 18.28
CA MET A 174 10.39 2.68 19.11
C MET A 174 9.21 2.65 20.06
N SER A 175 8.35 1.64 19.86
CA SER A 175 7.49 1.05 20.90
C SER A 175 6.19 1.78 21.25
N LYS A 176 5.31 2.04 20.28
CA LYS A 176 3.87 2.11 20.56
C LYS A 176 3.29 0.70 20.69
N MET A 177 3.57 0.07 21.82
CA MET A 177 2.89 -1.14 22.22
C MET A 177 1.68 -0.79 23.10
N LYS A 178 0.64 -1.61 23.05
CA LYS A 178 -0.50 -1.59 23.98
C LYS A 178 -0.55 -2.93 24.71
N ASN A 179 -1.13 -2.98 25.89
CA ASN A 179 -1.36 -4.25 26.57
C ASN A 179 -2.68 -4.84 26.07
N CYS A 180 -2.73 -6.16 25.91
CA CYS A 180 -3.97 -6.85 25.59
C CYS A 180 -4.90 -6.85 26.80
N ASP A 181 -6.14 -6.38 26.64
CA ASP A 181 -7.13 -6.33 27.71
C ASP A 181 -7.49 -7.71 28.30
N ALA A 182 -7.26 -8.79 27.55
CA ALA A 182 -7.60 -10.15 27.97
C ALA A 182 -6.47 -10.88 28.70
N CYS A 183 -5.20 -10.67 28.33
CA CYS A 183 -4.07 -11.42 28.91
C CYS A 183 -2.91 -10.55 29.41
N GLY A 184 -2.99 -9.23 29.24
CA GLY A 184 -1.95 -8.29 29.64
C GLY A 184 -0.69 -8.27 28.75
N ALA A 185 -0.58 -9.14 27.75
CA ALA A 185 0.60 -9.20 26.89
C ALA A 185 0.78 -7.90 26.08
N GLN A 186 2.03 -7.48 25.94
CA GLN A 186 2.41 -6.31 25.16
C GLN A 186 2.31 -6.63 23.65
N ILE A 187 1.39 -5.96 22.95
CA ILE A 187 1.11 -6.15 21.52
C ILE A 187 1.25 -4.82 20.78
N HIS A 188 1.49 -4.87 19.47
CA HIS A 188 1.56 -3.65 18.67
C HIS A 188 0.25 -2.84 18.80
N ARG A 189 0.33 -1.51 18.91
CA ARG A 189 -0.86 -0.64 19.14
C ARG A 189 -1.93 -0.80 18.06
N ASN A 190 -1.52 -1.06 16.82
CA ASN A 190 -2.41 -1.30 15.69
C ASN A 190 -2.81 -2.78 15.49
N ALA A 191 -2.38 -3.69 16.38
CA ALA A 191 -2.81 -5.09 16.29
C ALA A 191 -4.32 -5.20 16.59
N PRO A 192 -5.12 -5.75 15.67
CA PRO A 192 -6.58 -5.87 15.84
C PRO A 192 -6.97 -6.96 16.85
N THR A 193 -6.09 -7.93 17.12
CA THR A 193 -6.33 -8.99 18.11
C THR A 193 -4.99 -9.43 18.70
N CYS A 194 -4.97 -9.84 19.97
CA CYS A 194 -3.77 -10.38 20.59
C CYS A 194 -3.45 -11.77 19.99
N PRO A 195 -2.25 -11.99 19.44
CA PRO A 195 -1.88 -13.28 18.86
C PRO A 195 -1.85 -14.39 19.93
N ILE A 196 -1.50 -14.07 21.18
CA ILE A 196 -1.47 -15.03 22.28
C ILE A 196 -2.89 -15.45 22.69
N CYS A 197 -3.83 -14.50 22.77
CA CYS A 197 -5.23 -14.82 23.05
C CYS A 197 -5.88 -15.57 21.89
N LYS A 198 -5.55 -15.20 20.65
CA LYS A 198 -6.08 -15.84 19.44
C LYS A 198 -5.65 -17.30 19.33
N THR A 199 -4.42 -17.63 19.73
CA THR A 199 -3.95 -19.03 19.76
C THR A 199 -4.48 -19.82 20.95
N ARG A 200 -4.77 -19.16 22.08
CA ARG A 200 -5.41 -19.81 23.25
C ARG A 200 -6.90 -20.02 23.10
N SER A 201 -7.59 -19.18 22.33
CA SER A 201 -8.99 -19.37 21.96
C SER A 201 -9.10 -20.49 20.92
N VAL A 202 -8.87 -21.73 21.35
CA VAL A 202 -9.18 -22.93 20.57
C VAL A 202 -10.69 -22.90 20.31
N SER A 203 -11.10 -22.98 19.04
CA SER A 203 -12.52 -23.04 18.68
C SER A 203 -13.20 -24.19 19.44
N LYS A 204 -14.38 -23.95 20.01
CA LYS A 204 -15.20 -25.01 20.65
C LYS A 204 -15.60 -26.13 19.66
N ASN A 205 -15.31 -25.97 18.38
CA ASN A 205 -15.40 -27.01 17.35
C ASN A 205 -14.02 -27.23 16.70
N PRO A 206 -13.22 -28.19 17.17
CA PRO A 206 -12.04 -28.65 16.43
C PRO A 206 -12.51 -29.41 15.18
N LYS A 207 -12.03 -29.03 14.00
CA LYS A 207 -12.22 -29.83 12.77
C LYS A 207 -11.59 -31.21 13.03
N ARG A 208 -12.39 -32.27 12.97
CA ARG A 208 -11.94 -33.66 13.11
C ARG A 208 -10.74 -33.90 12.19
N ALA A 209 -9.62 -34.36 12.77
CA ALA A 209 -8.52 -34.88 11.99
C ALA A 209 -9.02 -36.08 11.16
N ARG A 210 -8.81 -36.05 9.84
CA ARG A 210 -9.05 -37.23 8.99
C ARG A 210 -8.07 -38.32 9.45
N LYS A 211 -8.60 -39.46 9.92
CA LYS A 211 -7.79 -40.67 10.13
C LYS A 211 -7.15 -41.04 8.78
N ARG A 212 -5.84 -41.28 8.79
CA ARG A 212 -5.20 -42.08 7.73
C ARG A 212 -5.72 -43.50 7.91
N GLU A 213 -6.32 -44.05 6.87
CA GLU A 213 -6.57 -45.49 6.76
C GLU A 213 -5.23 -46.16 6.46
N GLU A 214 -4.95 -47.22 7.21
CA GLU A 214 -3.84 -48.16 7.07
C GLU A 214 -4.34 -49.39 6.31
#